data_AF-A0A1E4DZM0-F1
#
_entry.id   AF-A0A1E4DZM0-F1
#
_cell.length_a   1.000
_cell.length_b   1.000
_cell.length_c   1.000
_cell.angle_alpha   90.00
_cell.angle_beta   90.00
_cell.angle_gamma   90.00
#
_symmetry.space_group_name_H-M   'P 1'
#
loop_
_entity.id
_entity.type
_entity.pdbx_description
1 polymer ?
#
loop_
_entity_poly.entity_id
_entity_poly.type
_entity_poly.pdbx_seq_one_letter_code
_entity_poly.pdbx_strand_id
1 'polypeptide(L)'
;MKLRNAVYVLATVFLVLSVSCKKDSTPGDPYKCTTCKTTPDALAANDASSKGVYKGVVIGSTGTIYFNIANNGSTINAVMVLDNVSTTLTASVSWVAGISYVSPFTGTINGSPVVITFQVDANGQNPVILTSSIPGHPSAQFTLVKELSTSLIECFEGTYTSTRPETGTFNLLLSRSLGRFGGSSRETGSTTSEDIDEGTIDASGNLISNGQPMGHLDGDVITGTFHDSQGNTVTINAHRTL
;
A
#
# COMPACT_ATOMS: atom_id res chain seq x y z
N MET A 1 56.39 59.48 -29.54
CA MET A 1 55.21 60.21 -29.03
C MET A 1 54.01 59.27 -29.20
N LYS A 2 53.70 58.45 -28.16
CA LYS A 2 52.40 58.34 -27.48
C LYS A 2 51.21 58.30 -28.47
N LEU A 3 50.42 57.23 -28.61
CA LEU A 3 49.61 56.57 -27.58
C LEU A 3 48.82 55.38 -28.23
N ARG A 4 48.50 54.33 -27.45
CA ARG A 4 47.21 53.55 -27.46
C ARG A 4 46.91 52.61 -28.66
N ASN A 5 46.33 51.41 -28.55
CA ASN A 5 45.42 50.79 -27.57
C ASN A 5 45.63 49.26 -27.51
N ALA A 6 45.68 48.71 -26.29
CA ALA A 6 45.52 47.29 -26.03
C ALA A 6 44.03 46.93 -26.14
N VAL A 7 43.70 45.93 -26.94
CA VAL A 7 42.37 45.33 -27.01
C VAL A 7 42.27 44.32 -25.87
N TYR A 8 41.53 44.66 -24.82
CA TYR A 8 41.14 43.71 -23.78
C TYR A 8 39.89 42.96 -24.24
N VAL A 9 40.05 41.67 -24.55
CA VAL A 9 38.93 40.75 -24.76
C VAL A 9 38.32 40.47 -23.39
N LEU A 10 37.17 41.09 -23.11
CA LEU A 10 36.39 40.87 -21.90
C LEU A 10 35.64 39.54 -22.04
N ALA A 11 36.22 38.45 -21.57
CA ALA A 11 35.55 37.15 -21.47
C ALA A 11 34.48 37.22 -20.37
N THR A 12 33.22 37.37 -20.78
CA THR A 12 32.06 37.33 -19.88
C THR A 12 31.74 35.87 -19.56
N VAL A 13 32.17 35.42 -18.37
CA VAL A 13 31.76 34.12 -17.81
C VAL A 13 30.30 34.25 -17.38
N PHE A 14 29.41 33.63 -18.15
CA PHE A 14 28.00 33.50 -17.80
C PHE A 14 27.88 32.41 -16.71
N LEU A 15 27.88 32.83 -15.45
CA LEU A 15 27.67 31.95 -14.30
C LEU A 15 26.19 31.56 -14.28
N VAL A 16 25.86 30.41 -14.88
CA VAL A 16 24.53 29.80 -14.76
C VAL A 16 24.38 29.29 -13.34
N LEU A 17 23.83 30.13 -12.46
CA LEU A 17 23.32 29.71 -11.16
C LEU A 17 22.10 28.82 -11.42
N SER A 18 22.29 27.51 -11.45
CA SER A 18 21.21 26.55 -11.34
C SER A 18 20.60 26.67 -9.94
N VAL A 19 19.58 27.52 -9.84
CA VAL A 19 18.65 27.52 -8.71
C VAL A 19 17.93 26.18 -8.76
N SER A 20 18.44 25.22 -7.99
CA SER A 20 17.69 24.01 -7.65
C SER A 20 16.55 24.45 -6.74
N CYS A 21 15.43 24.85 -7.36
CA CYS A 21 14.16 24.95 -6.67
C CYS A 21 13.78 23.54 -6.21
N LYS A 22 14.08 23.21 -4.94
CA LYS A 22 13.20 22.30 -4.22
C LYS A 22 11.82 22.93 -4.29
N LYS A 23 10.89 22.27 -4.99
CA LYS A 23 9.47 22.60 -4.90
C LYS A 23 9.07 22.26 -3.46
N ASP A 24 9.10 23.26 -2.60
CA ASP A 24 8.42 23.19 -1.32
C ASP A 24 6.92 23.07 -1.62
N SER A 25 6.30 22.02 -1.09
CA SER A 25 4.88 21.73 -1.24
C SER A 25 4.07 22.96 -0.83
N THR A 26 3.22 23.45 -1.72
CA THR A 26 2.36 24.60 -1.43
C THR A 26 1.27 24.13 -0.45
N PRO A 27 0.93 24.89 0.61
CA PRO A 27 -0.21 24.56 1.45
C PRO A 27 -1.49 24.54 0.58
N GLY A 28 -2.05 23.35 0.37
CA GLY A 28 -3.29 23.16 -0.41
C GLY A 28 -3.26 22.09 -1.51
N ASP A 29 -2.11 21.46 -1.80
CA ASP A 29 -2.11 20.33 -2.73
C ASP A 29 -2.68 19.08 -2.04
N PRO A 30 -3.68 18.39 -2.64
CA PRO A 30 -4.21 17.14 -2.10
C PRO A 30 -3.12 16.07 -2.05
N TYR A 31 -3.17 15.20 -1.04
CA TYR A 31 -2.21 14.11 -0.91
C TYR A 31 -2.17 13.27 -2.19
N LYS A 32 -0.95 12.92 -2.61
CA LYS A 32 -0.70 12.06 -3.75
C LYS A 32 0.42 11.08 -3.43
N CYS A 33 0.17 9.80 -3.64
CA CYS A 33 1.18 8.78 -3.49
C CYS A 33 2.10 8.78 -4.70
N THR A 34 3.29 9.38 -4.56
CA THR A 34 4.26 9.52 -5.66
C THR A 34 4.99 8.22 -6.00
N THR A 35 4.97 7.25 -5.08
CA THR A 35 5.57 5.92 -5.25
C THR A 35 4.59 4.87 -5.72
N CYS A 36 3.29 5.13 -5.63
CA CYS A 36 2.25 4.18 -5.98
C CYS A 36 2.14 3.99 -7.49
N LYS A 37 1.81 2.76 -7.89
CA LYS A 37 1.68 2.39 -9.30
C LYS A 37 0.30 2.77 -9.84
N THR A 38 0.23 3.18 -11.10
CA THR A 38 -1.04 3.48 -11.77
C THR A 38 -1.50 2.39 -12.73
N THR A 39 -0.75 1.30 -12.83
CA THR A 39 -1.07 0.10 -13.62
C THR A 39 -0.72 -1.14 -12.82
N PRO A 40 -1.38 -2.28 -13.06
CA PRO A 40 -1.01 -3.53 -12.41
C PRO A 40 0.45 -3.90 -12.65
N ASP A 41 1.11 -4.45 -11.63
CA ASP A 41 2.43 -5.06 -11.74
C ASP A 41 2.32 -6.53 -12.21
N ALA A 42 1.16 -7.16 -12.00
CA ALA A 42 0.89 -8.55 -12.38
C ALA A 42 0.97 -8.79 -13.91
N LEU A 43 1.61 -9.89 -14.31
CA LEU A 43 1.62 -10.34 -15.71
C LEU A 43 0.46 -11.29 -16.00
N ALA A 44 -0.19 -11.11 -17.16
CA ALA A 44 -1.35 -11.89 -17.58
C ALA A 44 -1.12 -13.41 -17.58
N ALA A 45 0.11 -13.84 -17.88
CA ALA A 45 0.51 -15.24 -17.85
C ALA A 45 0.39 -15.89 -16.45
N ASN A 46 0.30 -15.09 -15.39
CA ASN A 46 0.26 -15.55 -14.01
C ASN A 46 -1.12 -15.37 -13.34
N ASP A 47 -2.11 -14.79 -14.05
CA ASP A 47 -3.43 -14.45 -13.47
C ASP A 47 -4.17 -15.66 -12.90
N ALA A 48 -3.99 -16.85 -13.50
CA ALA A 48 -4.62 -18.10 -13.07
C ALA A 48 -3.63 -19.09 -12.40
N SER A 49 -2.59 -18.58 -11.75
CA SER A 49 -1.56 -19.40 -11.10
C SER A 49 -1.13 -18.85 -9.75
N SER A 50 -0.44 -19.67 -8.96
CA SER A 50 0.20 -19.24 -7.71
C SER A 50 1.38 -18.26 -7.93
N LYS A 51 1.88 -18.08 -9.16
CA LYS A 51 2.79 -16.97 -9.49
C LYS A 51 2.07 -15.63 -9.52
N GLY A 52 2.83 -14.55 -9.46
CA GLY A 52 2.33 -13.21 -9.74
C GLY A 52 2.52 -12.28 -8.55
N VAL A 53 1.62 -11.32 -8.44
CA VAL A 53 1.69 -10.25 -7.44
C VAL A 53 0.53 -10.39 -6.47
N TYR A 54 0.83 -10.24 -5.18
CA TYR A 54 -0.17 -10.19 -4.12
C TYR A 54 0.09 -8.94 -3.28
N LYS A 55 -0.96 -8.21 -2.96
CA LYS A 55 -0.90 -6.95 -2.22
C LYS A 55 -1.81 -7.05 -1.01
N GLY A 56 -1.41 -6.43 0.08
CA GLY A 56 -2.13 -6.51 1.34
C GLY A 56 -1.92 -5.32 2.25
N VAL A 57 -2.85 -5.19 3.19
CA VAL A 57 -2.74 -4.31 4.35
C VAL A 57 -2.44 -5.14 5.60
N VAL A 58 -1.73 -4.51 6.54
CA VAL A 58 -1.44 -5.07 7.86
C VAL A 58 -2.18 -4.24 8.90
N ILE A 59 -2.82 -4.90 9.86
CA ILE A 59 -3.53 -4.24 10.96
C ILE A 59 -3.10 -4.81 12.32
N GLY A 60 -3.15 -3.99 13.36
CA GLY A 60 -2.45 -4.21 14.63
C GLY A 60 -1.07 -3.59 14.68
N SER A 61 -0.49 -3.42 13.51
CA SER A 61 0.52 -2.42 13.20
C SER A 61 0.23 -1.99 11.78
N THR A 62 0.05 -0.70 11.57
CA THR A 62 -0.45 -0.19 10.28
C THR A 62 0.66 -0.24 9.25
N GLY A 63 0.34 -0.81 8.10
CA GLY A 63 1.28 -0.96 7.02
C GLY A 63 0.75 -1.73 5.83
N THR A 64 1.65 -2.04 4.92
CA THR A 64 1.38 -2.78 3.68
C THR A 64 2.38 -3.89 3.46
N ILE A 65 1.97 -4.87 2.66
CA ILE A 65 2.85 -5.93 2.20
C ILE A 65 2.58 -6.24 0.73
N TYR A 66 3.65 -6.36 -0.03
CA TYR A 66 3.68 -6.73 -1.43
C TYR A 66 4.46 -8.03 -1.57
N PHE A 67 3.88 -9.06 -2.18
CA PHE A 67 4.57 -10.28 -2.56
C PHE A 67 4.73 -10.33 -4.07
N ASN A 68 5.94 -10.65 -4.52
CA ASN A 68 6.20 -11.07 -5.89
C ASN A 68 6.62 -12.54 -5.86
N ILE A 69 5.76 -13.41 -6.40
CA ILE A 69 6.00 -14.85 -6.53
C ILE A 69 6.38 -15.12 -7.98
N ALA A 70 7.65 -14.93 -8.31
CA ALA A 70 8.20 -15.21 -9.65
C ALA A 70 7.35 -14.59 -10.77
N ASN A 71 6.83 -13.37 -10.57
CA ASN A 71 5.93 -12.71 -11.51
C ASN A 71 6.64 -12.48 -12.85
N ASN A 72 7.87 -11.98 -12.82
CA ASN A 72 8.74 -11.87 -13.98
C ASN A 72 10.10 -12.51 -13.68
N GLY A 73 10.37 -13.66 -14.30
CA GLY A 73 11.58 -14.46 -14.04
C GLY A 73 11.42 -15.40 -12.84
N SER A 74 12.44 -15.47 -11.98
CA SER A 74 12.52 -16.41 -10.85
C SER A 74 12.59 -15.74 -9.47
N THR A 75 12.54 -14.41 -9.41
CA THR A 75 12.62 -13.67 -8.14
C THR A 75 11.39 -13.95 -7.28
N ILE A 76 11.60 -14.40 -6.05
CA ILE A 76 10.55 -14.53 -5.04
C ILE A 76 10.94 -13.72 -3.81
N ASN A 77 10.17 -12.67 -3.54
CA ASN A 77 10.39 -11.77 -2.42
C ASN A 77 9.08 -11.12 -1.97
N ALA A 78 9.12 -10.56 -0.76
CA ALA A 78 8.10 -9.65 -0.28
C ALA A 78 8.75 -8.33 0.14
N VAL A 79 8.02 -7.23 -0.01
CA VAL A 79 8.35 -5.94 0.57
C VAL A 79 7.26 -5.61 1.56
N MET A 80 7.64 -5.45 2.82
CA MET A 80 6.73 -5.07 3.90
C MET A 80 7.10 -3.68 4.38
N VAL A 81 6.10 -2.83 4.59
CA VAL A 81 6.25 -1.51 5.20
C VAL A 81 5.39 -1.49 6.44
N LEU A 82 5.99 -1.27 7.61
CA LEU A 82 5.29 -1.08 8.89
C LEU A 82 5.84 0.18 9.54
N ASP A 83 4.99 1.05 10.06
CA ASP A 83 5.39 2.32 10.69
C ASP A 83 6.37 3.14 9.83
N ASN A 84 6.15 3.15 8.50
CA ASN A 84 7.02 3.77 7.49
C ASN A 84 8.42 3.16 7.35
N VAL A 85 8.71 2.02 7.99
CA VAL A 85 9.96 1.27 7.84
C VAL A 85 9.76 0.15 6.82
N SER A 86 10.49 0.23 5.71
CA SER A 86 10.47 -0.81 4.67
C SER A 86 11.50 -1.91 4.94
N THR A 87 11.08 -3.16 4.79
CA THR A 87 11.95 -4.34 4.80
C THR A 87 11.66 -5.25 3.62
N THR A 88 12.71 -5.82 3.04
CA THR A 88 12.60 -6.88 2.03
C THR A 88 12.75 -8.23 2.70
N LEU A 89 11.77 -9.10 2.48
CA LEU A 89 11.77 -10.49 2.93
C LEU A 89 12.04 -11.40 1.74
N THR A 90 12.83 -12.44 1.92
CA THR A 90 13.14 -13.43 0.87
C THR A 90 12.60 -14.79 1.25
N ALA A 91 12.19 -15.56 0.24
CA ALA A 91 11.77 -16.95 0.39
C ALA A 91 12.92 -17.89 -0.01
N SER A 92 13.03 -19.01 0.69
CA SER A 92 13.94 -20.11 0.31
C SER A 92 13.25 -21.16 -0.57
N VAL A 93 11.92 -21.21 -0.57
CA VAL A 93 11.13 -22.20 -1.33
C VAL A 93 10.97 -21.72 -2.77
N SER A 94 11.45 -22.55 -3.70
CA SER A 94 11.26 -22.34 -5.13
C SER A 94 9.81 -22.59 -5.53
N TRP A 95 9.30 -21.83 -6.50
CA TRP A 95 7.97 -22.07 -7.06
C TRP A 95 7.97 -23.32 -7.95
N VAL A 96 6.88 -24.10 -7.87
CA VAL A 96 6.63 -25.28 -8.70
C VAL A 96 5.27 -25.14 -9.37
N ALA A 97 5.19 -25.47 -10.66
CA ALA A 97 3.98 -25.33 -11.45
C ALA A 97 2.85 -26.26 -11.00
N GLY A 98 1.61 -25.74 -11.02
CA GLY A 98 0.40 -26.53 -10.79
C GLY A 98 0.11 -26.89 -9.33
N ILE A 99 0.90 -26.41 -8.37
CA ILE A 99 0.67 -26.66 -6.94
C ILE A 99 0.51 -25.35 -6.16
N SER A 100 -0.12 -25.46 -4.98
CA SER A 100 -0.17 -24.37 -4.01
C SER A 100 1.25 -23.95 -3.60
N TYR A 101 1.45 -22.65 -3.40
CA TYR A 101 2.72 -22.12 -2.96
C TYR A 101 2.66 -21.80 -1.48
N VAL A 102 3.59 -22.37 -0.71
CA VAL A 102 3.73 -22.12 0.74
C VAL A 102 5.21 -21.85 1.02
N SER A 103 5.52 -20.73 1.65
CA SER A 103 6.90 -20.43 2.04
C SER A 103 6.97 -19.51 3.24
N PRO A 104 7.92 -19.74 4.17
CA PRO A 104 8.39 -18.69 5.04
C PRO A 104 9.15 -17.64 4.23
N PHE A 105 8.86 -16.38 4.51
CA PHE A 105 9.57 -15.20 4.04
C PHE A 105 10.32 -14.60 5.24
N THR A 106 11.63 -14.44 5.08
CA THR A 106 12.52 -14.01 6.19
C THR A 106 13.28 -12.75 5.84
N GLY A 107 13.51 -11.90 6.83
CA GLY A 107 14.32 -10.69 6.70
C GLY A 107 14.58 -10.07 8.07
N THR A 108 14.87 -8.78 8.11
CA THR A 108 15.05 -8.05 9.36
C THR A 108 14.32 -6.70 9.35
N ILE A 109 13.80 -6.30 10.51
CA ILE A 109 13.30 -4.94 10.76
C ILE A 109 14.04 -4.39 11.97
N ASN A 110 14.70 -3.23 11.82
CA ASN A 110 15.55 -2.63 12.86
C ASN A 110 16.58 -3.63 13.44
N GLY A 111 17.15 -4.50 12.60
CA GLY A 111 18.13 -5.51 13.00
C GLY A 111 17.55 -6.77 13.67
N SER A 112 16.25 -6.82 13.93
CA SER A 112 15.58 -8.00 14.53
C SER A 112 14.97 -8.90 13.46
N PRO A 113 15.00 -10.24 13.62
CA PRO A 113 14.51 -11.16 12.61
C PRO A 113 13.00 -11.11 12.45
N VAL A 114 12.54 -11.11 11.20
CA VAL A 114 11.12 -11.18 10.82
C VAL A 114 10.88 -12.49 10.06
N VAL A 115 9.78 -13.18 10.36
CA VAL A 115 9.33 -14.35 9.62
C VAL A 115 7.83 -14.25 9.36
N ILE A 116 7.41 -14.42 8.11
CA ILE A 116 6.01 -14.47 7.69
C ILE A 116 5.81 -15.68 6.79
N THR A 117 4.85 -16.55 7.10
CA THR A 117 4.54 -17.73 6.27
C THR A 117 3.35 -17.41 5.37
N PHE A 118 3.63 -17.22 4.08
CA PHE A 118 2.62 -16.98 3.06
C PHE A 118 2.17 -18.30 2.42
N GLN A 119 0.87 -18.41 2.16
CA GLN A 119 0.27 -19.49 1.39
C GLN A 119 -0.69 -18.93 0.33
N VAL A 120 -0.75 -19.58 -0.82
CA VAL A 120 -1.78 -19.36 -1.85
C VAL A 120 -2.08 -20.66 -2.59
N ASP A 121 -3.32 -20.83 -3.05
CA ASP A 121 -3.71 -21.98 -3.84
C ASP A 121 -3.03 -22.01 -5.22
N ALA A 122 -3.00 -23.18 -5.85
CA ALA A 122 -2.33 -23.39 -7.14
C ALA A 122 -2.79 -22.45 -8.26
N ASN A 123 -4.06 -22.01 -8.19
CA ASN A 123 -4.70 -21.09 -9.13
C ASN A 123 -4.49 -19.60 -8.75
N GLY A 124 -3.74 -19.30 -7.69
CA GLY A 124 -3.52 -17.94 -7.19
C GLY A 124 -4.62 -17.39 -6.29
N GLN A 125 -5.63 -18.18 -5.95
CA GLN A 125 -6.72 -17.76 -5.07
C GLN A 125 -6.41 -18.01 -3.59
N ASN A 126 -7.18 -17.38 -2.72
CA ASN A 126 -7.11 -17.51 -1.27
C ASN A 126 -5.70 -17.27 -0.68
N PRO A 127 -5.02 -16.15 -1.02
CA PRO A 127 -3.76 -15.81 -0.39
C PRO A 127 -3.95 -15.55 1.11
N VAL A 128 -3.12 -16.14 1.95
CA VAL A 128 -3.22 -16.04 3.41
C VAL A 128 -1.84 -16.05 4.06
N ILE A 129 -1.72 -15.36 5.20
CA ILE A 129 -0.59 -15.51 6.11
C ILE A 129 -0.96 -16.54 7.18
N LEU A 130 -0.26 -17.67 7.20
CA LEU A 130 -0.50 -18.74 8.18
C LEU A 130 0.06 -18.38 9.56
N THR A 131 1.26 -17.80 9.57
CA THR A 131 1.96 -17.39 10.80
C THR A 131 2.81 -16.16 10.52
N SER A 132 2.98 -15.32 11.54
CA SER A 132 3.88 -14.17 11.50
C SER A 132 4.55 -13.96 12.84
N SER A 133 5.85 -13.68 12.81
CA SER A 133 6.66 -13.22 13.94
C SER A 133 7.37 -11.94 13.53
N ILE A 134 6.87 -10.82 14.04
CA ILE A 134 7.35 -9.48 13.69
C ILE A 134 7.66 -8.73 14.99
N PRO A 135 8.95 -8.53 15.32
CA PRO A 135 9.35 -7.81 16.53
C PRO A 135 8.74 -6.42 16.60
N GLY A 136 8.14 -6.06 17.74
CA GLY A 136 7.45 -4.78 17.94
C GLY A 136 6.00 -4.73 17.47
N HIS A 137 5.54 -5.76 16.73
CA HIS A 137 4.21 -5.77 16.10
C HIS A 137 3.42 -7.04 16.47
N PRO A 138 3.09 -7.25 17.77
CA PRO A 138 2.33 -8.41 18.20
C PRO A 138 0.90 -8.37 17.66
N SER A 139 0.35 -9.51 17.29
CA SER A 139 -1.02 -9.63 16.76
C SER A 139 -1.23 -8.84 15.46
N ALA A 140 -0.21 -8.77 14.60
CA ALA A 140 -0.37 -8.30 13.24
C ALA A 140 -1.31 -9.26 12.47
N GLN A 141 -2.34 -8.70 11.86
CA GLN A 141 -3.26 -9.42 10.99
C GLN A 141 -3.13 -8.88 9.57
N PHE A 142 -3.39 -9.75 8.59
CA PHE A 142 -3.15 -9.48 7.18
C PHE A 142 -4.41 -9.71 6.37
N THR A 143 -4.73 -8.75 5.53
CA THR A 143 -5.70 -8.93 4.44
C THR A 143 -4.91 -8.92 3.14
N LEU A 144 -5.07 -9.95 2.31
CA LEU A 144 -4.30 -10.12 1.08
C LEU A 144 -5.23 -10.38 -0.09
N VAL A 145 -4.87 -9.83 -1.24
CA VAL A 145 -5.53 -10.13 -2.53
C VAL A 145 -4.49 -10.32 -3.61
N LYS A 146 -4.82 -11.18 -4.59
CA LYS A 146 -4.04 -11.30 -5.81
C LYS A 146 -4.31 -10.11 -6.71
N GLU A 147 -3.26 -9.48 -7.21
CA GLU A 147 -3.38 -8.53 -8.32
C GLU A 147 -3.43 -9.29 -9.65
N LEU A 148 -4.40 -8.93 -10.50
CA LEU A 148 -4.48 -9.45 -11.87
C LEU A 148 -3.91 -8.42 -12.84
N SER A 149 -3.46 -8.88 -14.01
CA SER A 149 -2.93 -8.02 -15.06
C SER A 149 -3.90 -6.95 -15.58
N THR A 150 -5.19 -7.11 -15.27
CA THR A 150 -6.28 -6.21 -15.66
C THR A 150 -6.85 -5.39 -14.49
N SER A 151 -6.44 -5.68 -13.26
CA SER A 151 -7.02 -5.05 -12.07
C SER A 151 -5.94 -4.70 -11.05
N LEU A 152 -5.61 -3.40 -10.98
CA LEU A 152 -4.68 -2.85 -10.01
C LEU A 152 -5.30 -2.98 -8.62
N ILE A 153 -4.49 -3.43 -7.66
CA ILE A 153 -4.83 -3.39 -6.25
C ILE A 153 -4.09 -2.23 -5.61
N GLU A 154 -4.84 -1.36 -4.94
CA GLU A 154 -4.34 -0.23 -4.18
C GLU A 154 -4.55 -0.51 -2.68
N CYS A 155 -3.56 -0.18 -1.84
CA CYS A 155 -3.68 -0.26 -0.39
C CYS A 155 -3.76 1.14 0.20
N PHE A 156 -4.65 1.33 1.16
CA PHE A 156 -4.85 2.58 1.87
C PHE A 156 -4.67 2.35 3.35
N GLU A 157 -3.90 3.23 3.98
CA GLU A 157 -3.69 3.25 5.42
C GLU A 157 -4.37 4.48 6.01
N GLY A 158 -5.12 4.28 7.09
CA GLY A 158 -5.97 5.33 7.63
C GLY A 158 -6.30 5.18 9.10
N THR A 159 -7.08 6.14 9.57
CA THR A 159 -7.60 6.19 10.94
C THR A 159 -9.11 6.44 10.92
N TYR A 160 -9.76 6.07 12.02
CA TYR A 160 -11.12 6.48 12.31
C TYR A 160 -11.24 7.11 13.69
N THR A 161 -12.26 7.94 13.86
CA THR A 161 -12.77 8.41 15.15
C THR A 161 -14.27 8.16 15.23
N SER A 162 -14.79 7.95 16.43
CA SER A 162 -16.22 7.73 16.65
C SER A 162 -16.79 8.68 17.72
N THR A 163 -18.11 8.86 17.71
CA THR A 163 -18.85 9.52 18.80
C THR A 163 -18.92 8.67 20.06
N ARG A 164 -18.73 7.35 19.94
CA ARG A 164 -18.23 6.54 21.07
C ARG A 164 -16.75 6.93 21.17
N PRO A 165 -16.25 7.45 22.32
CA PRO A 165 -14.92 8.09 22.43
C PRO A 165 -13.79 7.09 22.19
N GLU A 166 -13.62 6.74 20.93
CA GLU A 166 -12.86 5.63 20.40
C GLU A 166 -12.22 6.10 19.10
N THR A 167 -10.98 5.72 18.93
CA THR A 167 -10.20 5.96 17.73
C THR A 167 -9.50 4.68 17.34
N GLY A 168 -9.15 4.54 16.07
CA GLY A 168 -8.43 3.36 15.64
C GLY A 168 -7.86 3.49 14.25
N THR A 169 -7.31 2.39 13.76
CA THR A 169 -6.77 2.26 12.42
C THR A 169 -7.84 1.73 11.49
N PHE A 170 -7.82 2.17 10.24
CA PHE A 170 -8.78 1.81 9.21
C PHE A 170 -8.03 1.66 7.90
N ASN A 171 -7.78 0.41 7.49
CA ASN A 171 -6.97 0.11 6.32
C ASN A 171 -7.83 -0.58 5.26
N LEU A 172 -7.67 -0.17 4.00
CA LEU A 172 -8.46 -0.67 2.88
C LEU A 172 -7.58 -1.24 1.78
N LEU A 173 -8.10 -2.25 1.11
CA LEU A 173 -7.69 -2.74 -0.20
C LEU A 173 -8.78 -2.37 -1.19
N LEU A 174 -8.41 -1.81 -2.33
CA LEU A 174 -9.39 -1.50 -3.36
C LEU A 174 -8.86 -1.68 -4.78
N SER A 175 -9.80 -1.91 -5.70
CA SER A 175 -9.54 -1.94 -7.12
C SER A 175 -10.57 -1.08 -7.84
N ARG A 176 -10.11 0.03 -8.42
CA ARG A 176 -10.97 0.96 -9.17
C ARG A 176 -11.58 0.30 -10.39
N SER A 177 -10.81 -0.52 -11.10
CA SER A 177 -11.27 -1.25 -12.30
C SER A 177 -12.35 -2.28 -11.98
N LEU A 178 -12.30 -2.89 -10.79
CA LEU A 178 -13.35 -3.82 -10.33
C LEU A 178 -14.50 -3.09 -9.65
N GLY A 179 -14.34 -1.81 -9.31
CA GLY A 179 -15.30 -1.05 -8.51
C GLY A 179 -15.54 -1.69 -7.15
N ARG A 180 -14.51 -2.26 -6.52
CA ARG A 180 -14.62 -3.00 -5.24
C ARG A 180 -13.58 -2.56 -4.23
N PHE A 181 -13.94 -2.67 -2.96
CA PHE A 181 -13.03 -2.49 -1.84
C PHE A 181 -13.39 -3.46 -0.69
N GLY A 182 -12.46 -3.62 0.25
CA GLY A 182 -12.63 -4.29 1.53
C GLY A 182 -11.47 -3.91 2.44
N GLY A 183 -11.41 -4.41 3.67
CA GLY A 183 -10.31 -4.06 4.55
C GLY A 183 -10.47 -4.54 5.98
N SER A 184 -9.82 -3.83 6.90
CA SER A 184 -9.96 -4.09 8.34
C SER A 184 -9.83 -2.81 9.17
N SER A 185 -10.44 -2.82 10.34
CA SER A 185 -10.34 -1.77 11.35
C SER A 185 -9.93 -2.33 12.72
N ARG A 186 -9.30 -1.50 13.54
CA ARG A 186 -8.86 -1.89 14.89
C ARG A 186 -8.85 -0.70 15.83
N GLU A 187 -9.53 -0.84 16.94
CA GLU A 187 -9.54 0.12 18.04
C GLU A 187 -8.12 0.29 18.63
N THR A 188 -7.79 1.53 18.99
CA THR A 188 -6.54 1.88 19.65
C THR A 188 -6.42 1.16 20.99
N GLY A 189 -5.37 0.37 21.16
CA GLY A 189 -5.14 -0.42 22.38
C GLY A 189 -5.81 -1.80 22.38
N SER A 190 -6.64 -2.13 21.39
CA SER A 190 -7.17 -3.47 21.21
C SER A 190 -6.12 -4.43 20.64
N THR A 191 -6.31 -5.74 20.86
CA THR A 191 -5.56 -6.84 20.21
C THR A 191 -6.32 -7.50 19.07
N THR A 192 -7.59 -7.15 18.89
CA THR A 192 -8.47 -7.70 17.87
C THR A 192 -8.74 -6.66 16.79
N SER A 193 -8.84 -7.10 15.54
CA SER A 193 -9.37 -6.31 14.43
C SER A 193 -10.72 -6.86 14.01
N GLU A 194 -11.46 -5.99 13.32
CA GLU A 194 -12.72 -6.29 12.66
C GLU A 194 -12.51 -6.16 11.16
N ASP A 195 -13.13 -7.05 10.39
CA ASP A 195 -13.13 -6.96 8.94
C ASP A 195 -14.08 -5.84 8.49
N ILE A 196 -13.67 -5.10 7.47
CA ILE A 196 -14.54 -4.17 6.77
C ILE A 196 -15.17 -4.95 5.63
N ASP A 197 -16.51 -5.07 5.67
CA ASP A 197 -17.31 -5.74 4.67
C ASP A 197 -16.96 -5.29 3.24
N GLU A 198 -16.89 -6.25 2.32
CA GLU A 198 -16.71 -5.94 0.91
C GLU A 198 -17.79 -4.98 0.42
N GLY A 199 -17.34 -3.93 -0.27
CA GLY A 199 -18.21 -2.90 -0.81
C GLY A 199 -17.91 -2.57 -2.27
N THR A 200 -18.72 -1.66 -2.81
CA THR A 200 -18.60 -1.17 -4.18
C THR A 200 -18.15 0.28 -4.23
N ILE A 201 -17.45 0.65 -5.29
CA ILE A 201 -17.08 2.03 -5.60
C ILE A 201 -17.95 2.47 -6.77
N ASP A 202 -18.76 3.51 -6.59
CA ASP A 202 -19.57 4.06 -7.67
C ASP A 202 -18.76 4.95 -8.62
N ALA A 203 -19.38 5.36 -9.72
CA ALA A 203 -18.72 6.21 -10.74
C ALA A 203 -18.32 7.60 -10.22
N SER A 204 -18.87 8.03 -9.08
CA SER A 204 -18.53 9.28 -8.42
C SER A 204 -17.45 9.10 -7.35
N GLY A 205 -16.97 7.89 -7.11
CA GLY A 205 -15.95 7.60 -6.10
C GLY A 205 -16.51 7.35 -4.70
N ASN A 206 -17.83 7.20 -4.53
CA ASN A 206 -18.39 6.85 -3.23
C ASN A 206 -18.16 5.37 -2.93
N LEU A 207 -17.66 5.09 -1.74
CA LEU A 207 -17.51 3.75 -1.19
C LEU A 207 -18.83 3.38 -0.50
N ILE A 208 -19.49 2.34 -0.99
CA ILE A 208 -20.77 1.87 -0.50
C ILE A 208 -20.59 0.44 0.03
N SER A 209 -20.90 0.22 1.31
CA SER A 209 -20.94 -1.11 1.92
C SER A 209 -22.29 -1.32 2.60
N ASN A 210 -22.87 -2.52 2.44
CA ASN A 210 -24.22 -2.84 2.94
C ASN A 210 -25.30 -1.81 2.57
N GLY A 211 -25.17 -1.18 1.40
CA GLY A 211 -26.08 -0.15 0.91
C GLY A 211 -25.94 1.23 1.59
N GLN A 212 -24.93 1.43 2.43
CA GLN A 212 -24.64 2.70 3.10
C GLN A 212 -23.32 3.30 2.58
N PRO A 213 -23.26 4.63 2.37
CA PRO A 213 -22.01 5.30 2.05
C PRO A 213 -21.07 5.27 3.26
N MET A 214 -19.85 4.82 3.07
CA MET A 214 -18.79 4.81 4.08
C MET A 214 -17.79 5.94 3.90
N GLY A 215 -17.58 6.38 2.66
CA GLY A 215 -16.63 7.44 2.34
C GLY A 215 -16.58 7.75 0.85
N HIS A 216 -15.66 8.63 0.51
CA HIS A 216 -15.45 9.14 -0.84
C HIS A 216 -13.96 9.08 -1.17
N LEU A 217 -13.65 8.44 -2.30
CA LEU A 217 -12.32 8.35 -2.88
C LEU A 217 -12.09 9.53 -3.83
N ASP A 218 -11.17 10.42 -3.47
CA ASP A 218 -10.68 11.49 -4.32
C ASP A 218 -9.16 11.37 -4.49
N GLY A 219 -8.72 11.07 -5.72
CA GLY A 219 -7.31 10.81 -5.99
C GLY A 219 -6.77 9.65 -5.15
N ASP A 220 -5.79 9.92 -4.29
CA ASP A 220 -5.14 8.96 -3.38
C ASP A 220 -5.60 9.14 -1.93
N VAL A 221 -6.77 9.76 -1.71
CA VAL A 221 -7.34 10.06 -0.40
C VAL A 221 -8.74 9.49 -0.29
N ILE A 222 -9.05 8.90 0.86
CA ILE A 222 -10.40 8.50 1.25
C ILE A 222 -10.78 9.30 2.49
N THR A 223 -11.92 9.98 2.43
CA THR A 223 -12.52 10.62 3.61
C THR A 223 -13.99 10.28 3.69
N GLY A 224 -14.56 10.24 4.89
CA GLY A 224 -15.96 9.88 5.03
C GLY A 224 -16.49 10.04 6.44
N THR A 225 -17.81 10.15 6.53
CA THR A 225 -18.54 10.08 7.79
C THR A 225 -19.77 9.20 7.57
N PHE A 226 -19.94 8.19 8.42
CA PHE A 226 -21.06 7.24 8.35
C PHE A 226 -21.52 6.81 9.74
N HIS A 227 -22.64 6.09 9.81
CA HIS A 227 -23.14 5.54 11.08
C HIS A 227 -22.82 4.04 11.17
N ASP A 228 -22.28 3.62 12.32
CA ASP A 228 -22.14 2.20 12.62
C ASP A 228 -23.51 1.54 12.92
N SER A 229 -23.52 0.22 13.16
CA SER A 229 -24.74 -0.53 13.47
C SER A 229 -25.43 -0.12 14.78
N GLN A 230 -24.73 0.63 15.64
CA GLN A 230 -25.25 1.18 16.89
C GLN A 230 -25.66 2.66 16.76
N GLY A 231 -25.53 3.25 15.56
CA GLY A 231 -25.85 4.64 15.27
C GLY A 231 -24.76 5.65 15.62
N ASN A 232 -23.58 5.21 16.07
CA ASN A 232 -22.47 6.12 16.35
C ASN A 232 -21.94 6.70 15.04
N THR A 233 -21.56 7.97 15.06
CA THR A 233 -20.96 8.61 13.89
C THR A 233 -19.48 8.25 13.86
N VAL A 234 -19.04 7.59 12.79
CA VAL A 234 -17.66 7.24 12.50
C VAL A 234 -17.14 8.17 11.42
N THR A 235 -15.99 8.79 11.65
CA THR A 235 -15.28 9.61 10.66
C THR A 235 -13.97 8.93 10.28
N ILE A 236 -13.71 8.79 8.98
CA ILE A 236 -12.52 8.12 8.45
C ILE A 236 -11.65 9.08 7.64
N ASN A 237 -10.35 8.84 7.67
CA ASN A 237 -9.37 9.45 6.79
C ASN A 237 -8.28 8.43 6.46
N ALA A 238 -8.06 8.16 5.17
CA ALA A 238 -7.03 7.23 4.71
C ALA A 238 -6.29 7.77 3.48
N HIS A 239 -5.04 7.35 3.35
CA HIS A 239 -4.15 7.72 2.27
C HIS A 239 -3.63 6.46 1.57
N ARG A 240 -3.51 6.51 0.24
CA ARG A 240 -2.95 5.41 -0.54
C ARG A 240 -1.47 5.23 -0.23
N THR A 241 -1.04 4.01 0.06
CA THR A 241 0.37 3.68 0.34
C THR A 241 0.94 2.60 -0.58
N LEU A 242 0.08 1.87 -1.33
CA LEU A 242 0.49 0.92 -2.37
C LEU A 242 -0.40 1.04 -3.63
#